data_AF-A0A100XYL4-F1
#
_entry.id   AF-A0A100XYL4-F1
#
_cell.length_a   1.000
_cell.length_b   1.000
_cell.length_c   1.000
_cell.angle_alpha   90.00
_cell.angle_beta   90.00
_cell.angle_gamma   90.00
#
_symmetry.space_group_name_H-M   'P 1'
#
loop_
_entity.id
_entity.type
_entity.pdbx_description
1 polymer ?
#
loop_
_entity_poly.entity_id
_entity_poly.type
_entity_poly.pdbx_seq_one_letter_code
_entity_poly.pdbx_strand_id
1 'polypeptide(L)'
;MSEADFWSWVASEKRKLDVALEQPVEVPTLLEYVERELQIARDTAFSLSARGEKENAAYWSGYADALEDLLKRIERREVRA
;
A
#
# COMPACT_ATOMS: atom_id res chain seq x y z
N MET A 1 31.12 24.76 -18.39
CA MET A 1 29.65 24.73 -18.51
C MET A 1 29.20 26.16 -18.61
N SER A 2 28.54 26.54 -19.70
CA SER A 2 28.10 27.92 -19.90
C SER A 2 26.83 28.20 -19.08
N GLU A 3 26.52 29.48 -18.87
CA GLU A 3 25.26 29.89 -18.25
C GLU A 3 24.05 29.35 -19.03
N ALA A 4 24.13 29.31 -20.36
CA ALA A 4 23.10 28.73 -21.21
C ALA A 4 22.91 27.23 -20.96
N ASP A 5 24.01 26.48 -20.78
CA ASP A 5 23.94 25.04 -20.47
C ASP A 5 23.29 24.79 -19.10
N PHE A 6 23.60 25.63 -18.11
CA PHE A 6 23.00 25.55 -16.78
C PHE A 6 21.48 25.75 -16.83
N TRP A 7 21.01 26.81 -17.50
CA TRP A 7 19.57 27.08 -17.60
C TRP A 7 18.82 26.04 -18.43
N SER A 8 19.46 25.47 -19.45
CA SER A 8 18.91 24.34 -20.23
C SER A 8 18.71 23.10 -19.35
N TRP A 9 19.69 22.79 -18.50
CA TRP A 9 19.58 21.69 -17.54
C TRP A 9 18.47 21.94 -16.51
N VAL A 10 18.40 23.14 -15.91
CA VAL A 10 17.33 23.51 -14.97
C VAL A 10 15.95 23.36 -15.59
N ALA A 11 15.76 23.83 -16.84
CA ALA A 11 14.49 23.71 -17.55
C ALA A 11 14.11 22.24 -17.83
N SER A 12 15.09 21.39 -18.15
CA SER A 12 14.90 19.95 -18.32
C SER A 12 14.47 19.29 -17.01
N GLU A 13 15.16 19.59 -15.91
CA GLU A 13 14.86 18.99 -14.61
C GLU A 13 13.50 19.46 -14.06
N LYS A 14 13.15 20.73 -14.27
CA LYS A 14 11.84 21.27 -13.95
C LYS A 14 10.72 20.54 -14.70
N ARG A 15 10.89 20.26 -16.00
CA ARG A 15 9.91 19.47 -16.76
C ARG A 15 9.75 18.06 -16.24
N LYS A 16 10.84 17.38 -15.87
CA LYS A 16 10.76 16.03 -15.29
C LYS A 16 10.00 16.04 -13.97
N LEU A 17 10.26 17.05 -13.13
CA LEU A 17 9.55 17.21 -11.86
C LEU A 17 8.07 17.52 -12.08
N ASP A 18 7.74 18.44 -12.99
CA ASP A 18 6.35 18.76 -13.35
C ASP A 18 5.61 17.48 -13.79
N VAL A 19 6.20 16.66 -14.67
CA VAL A 19 5.62 15.38 -15.11
C VAL A 19 5.45 14.38 -13.95
N ALA A 20 6.42 14.32 -13.03
CA ALA A 20 6.34 13.41 -11.88
C ALA A 20 5.30 13.87 -10.85
N LEU A 21 5.07 15.18 -10.71
CA LEU A 21 4.06 15.77 -9.82
C LEU A 21 2.66 15.75 -10.45
N GLU A 22 2.57 15.78 -11.78
CA GLU A 22 1.32 15.59 -12.52
C GLU A 22 0.81 14.15 -12.46
N GLN A 23 1.67 13.18 -12.14
CA GLN A 23 1.21 11.85 -11.80
C GLN A 23 0.61 11.90 -10.39
N PRO A 24 -0.72 11.81 -10.23
CA PRO A 24 -1.26 11.57 -8.91
C PRO A 24 -0.64 10.26 -8.44
N VAL A 25 0.15 10.30 -7.37
CA VAL A 25 0.42 9.10 -6.60
C VAL A 25 -0.96 8.66 -6.13
N GLU A 26 -1.54 7.67 -6.80
CA GLU A 26 -2.77 7.04 -6.34
C GLU A 26 -2.45 6.39 -5.00
N VAL A 27 -2.66 7.18 -3.94
CA VAL A 27 -2.60 6.68 -2.58
C VAL A 27 -3.76 5.72 -2.47
N PRO A 28 -3.52 4.42 -2.20
CA PRO A 28 -4.60 3.45 -2.10
C PRO A 28 -5.59 3.94 -1.04
N THR A 29 -6.86 3.78 -1.35
CA THR A 29 -7.92 4.03 -0.38
C THR A 29 -7.70 3.17 0.86
N LEU A 30 -8.30 3.56 1.99
CA LEU A 30 -8.22 2.77 3.21
C LEU A 30 -8.73 1.34 2.98
N LEU A 31 -9.75 1.17 2.13
CA LEU A 31 -10.30 -0.13 1.76
C LEU A 31 -9.26 -0.99 1.02
N GLU A 32 -8.71 -0.47 -0.08
CA GLU A 32 -7.70 -1.18 -0.89
C GLU A 32 -6.44 -1.50 -0.06
N TYR A 33 -6.05 -0.60 0.84
CA TYR A 33 -4.95 -0.85 1.75
C TYR A 33 -5.23 -2.04 2.68
N VAL A 34 -6.41 -2.07 3.32
CA VAL A 34 -6.79 -3.14 4.26
C VAL A 34 -6.97 -4.48 3.52
N GLU A 35 -7.56 -4.49 2.33
CA GLU A 35 -7.70 -5.69 1.50
C GLU A 35 -6.33 -6.28 1.13
N ARG A 36 -5.38 -5.43 0.74
CA ARG A 36 -4.01 -5.86 0.44
C ARG A 36 -3.31 -6.43 1.67
N GLU A 37 -3.40 -5.75 2.81
CA GLU A 37 -2.81 -6.24 4.07
C GLU A 37 -3.42 -7.58 4.51
N LEU A 38 -4.73 -7.76 4.31
CA LEU A 38 -5.41 -9.02 4.63
C LEU A 38 -4.86 -10.17 3.77
N GLN A 39 -4.64 -9.92 2.48
CA GLN A 39 -4.04 -10.91 1.59
C GLN A 39 -2.63 -11.29 2.03
N ILE A 40 -1.79 -10.28 2.33
CA ILE A 40 -0.42 -10.49 2.84
C ILE A 40 -0.44 -11.32 4.14
N ALA A 41 -1.34 -11.00 5.06
CA ALA A 41 -1.44 -11.71 6.33
C ALA A 41 -1.80 -13.20 6.13
N ARG A 42 -2.77 -13.49 5.26
CA ARG A 42 -3.16 -14.87 4.92
C ARG A 42 -2.04 -15.65 4.26
N ASP A 43 -1.38 -15.06 3.26
CA ASP A 43 -0.27 -15.71 2.55
C ASP A 43 0.91 -15.99 3.49
N THR A 44 1.19 -15.05 4.39
CA THR A 44 2.26 -15.19 5.38
C THR A 44 1.93 -16.27 6.41
N ALA A 45 0.71 -16.27 6.95
CA ALA A 45 0.24 -17.31 7.88
C ALA A 45 0.33 -18.71 7.25
N PHE A 46 -0.11 -18.84 6.00
CA PHE A 46 -0.01 -20.09 5.24
C PHE A 46 1.44 -20.54 5.07
N SER A 47 2.32 -19.64 4.63
CA SER A 47 3.74 -19.94 4.42
C SER A 47 4.44 -20.41 5.71
N LEU A 48 4.18 -19.71 6.82
CA LEU A 48 4.75 -20.04 8.13
C LEU A 48 4.20 -21.36 8.67
N SER A 49 2.90 -21.60 8.51
CA SER A 49 2.28 -22.87 8.88
C SER A 49 2.89 -24.04 8.10
N ALA A 50 3.13 -23.87 6.80
CA ALA A 50 3.78 -24.88 5.96
C ALA A 50 5.24 -25.16 6.39
N ARG A 51 5.93 -24.17 6.97
CA ARG A 51 7.29 -24.31 7.53
C ARG A 51 7.32 -24.85 8.97
N GLY A 52 6.17 -25.05 9.60
CA GLY A 52 6.06 -25.49 10.99
C GLY A 52 6.29 -24.38 12.03
N GLU A 53 6.33 -23.12 11.62
CA GLU A 53 6.48 -21.95 12.50
C GLU A 53 5.15 -21.56 13.14
N LYS A 54 4.63 -22.43 14.01
CA LYS A 54 3.25 -22.36 14.52
C LYS A 54 2.91 -21.05 15.25
N GLU A 55 3.81 -20.54 16.08
CA GLU A 55 3.57 -19.30 16.85
C GLU A 55 3.50 -18.08 15.93
N ASN A 56 4.43 -17.96 14.98
CA ASN A 56 4.42 -16.89 13.98
C ASN A 56 3.18 -16.99 13.08
N ALA A 57 2.83 -18.20 12.63
CA ALA A 57 1.62 -18.42 11.84
C ALA A 57 0.36 -17.99 12.59
N ALA A 58 0.24 -18.32 13.88
CA ALA A 58 -0.90 -17.93 14.71
C ALA A 58 -1.03 -16.41 14.86
N TYR A 59 0.09 -15.69 14.99
CA TYR A 59 0.09 -14.23 14.99
C TYR A 59 -0.51 -13.67 13.68
N TRP A 60 -0.04 -14.14 12.54
CA TRP A 60 -0.50 -13.67 11.23
C TRP A 60 -1.96 -14.05 10.95
N SER A 61 -2.42 -15.20 11.43
CA SER A 61 -3.84 -15.56 11.39
C SER A 61 -4.69 -14.60 12.23
N GLY A 62 -4.29 -14.30 13.47
CA GLY A 62 -5.03 -13.34 14.30
C GLY A 62 -5.02 -11.91 13.73
N TYR A 63 -3.94 -11.51 13.07
CA TYR A 63 -3.88 -10.25 12.34
C TYR A 63 -4.85 -10.22 11.15
N ALA A 64 -4.92 -11.30 10.37
CA ALA A 64 -5.89 -11.44 9.28
C ALA A 64 -7.34 -11.35 9.80
N ASP A 65 -7.66 -12.02 10.91
CA ASP A 65 -9.00 -11.96 11.53
C ASP A 65 -9.37 -10.52 11.94
N ALA A 66 -8.42 -9.78 12.53
CA ALA A 66 -8.64 -8.39 12.91
C ALA A 66 -8.89 -7.47 11.69
N LEU A 67 -8.18 -7.70 10.58
CA LEU A 67 -8.39 -6.96 9.33
C LEU A 67 -9.75 -7.28 8.70
N GLU A 68 -10.19 -8.54 8.72
CA GLU A 68 -11.54 -8.90 8.28
C GLU A 68 -12.63 -8.21 9.11
N ASP A 69 -12.45 -8.16 10.42
CA ASP A 69 -13.40 -7.48 11.31
C ASP A 69 -13.44 -5.97 11.03
N LEU A 70 -12.32 -5.37 10.68
CA LEU A 70 -12.25 -3.98 10.25
C LEU A 70 -12.99 -3.77 8.92
N LEU A 71 -12.77 -4.61 7.91
CA LEU A 71 -13.47 -4.55 6.62
C LEU A 71 -14.99 -4.60 6.80
N LYS A 72 -15.48 -5.60 7.56
CA LYS A 72 -16.91 -5.74 7.87
C LYS A 72 -17.50 -4.49 8.53
N ARG A 73 -16.71 -3.78 9.35
CA ARG A 73 -17.15 -2.52 9.99
C ARG A 73 -17.20 -1.35 9.00
N ILE A 74 -16.22 -1.27 8.10
CA ILE A 74 -16.19 -0.26 7.04
C ILE A 74 -17.39 -0.44 6.11
N GLU A 75 -17.61 -1.65 5.58
CA GLU A 75 -18.73 -1.98 4.69
C GLU A 75 -20.09 -1.66 5.34
N ARG A 76 -20.29 -2.04 6.62
CA ARG A 76 -21.53 -1.73 7.35
C ARG A 76 -21.77 -0.24 7.54
N ARG A 77 -20.71 0.57 7.63
CA ARG A 77 -20.83 2.02 7.76
C ARG A 77 -21.23 2.64 6.43
N GLU A 78 -20.64 2.19 5.34
CA GLU A 78 -20.96 2.66 3.98
C GLU A 78 -22.40 2.32 3.58
N VAL A 79 -22.92 1.15 3.95
CA VAL A 79 -24.33 0.77 3.72
C VAL A 79 -25.33 1.67 4.46
N ARG A 80 -24.91 2.36 5.52
CA ARG A 80 -25.77 3.22 6.37
C ARG A 80 -25.64 4.71 6.07
N ALA A 81 -24.67 5.12 5.27
CA ALA A 81 -24.40 6.51 4.90
C ALA A 81 -25.16 6.90 3.63
#